data_AF-A0AAD9Q108-F1
#
_entry.id   AF-A0AAD9Q108-F1
#
_cell.length_a   1.000
_cell.length_b   1.000
_cell.length_c   1.000
_cell.angle_alpha   90.00
_cell.angle_beta   90.00
_cell.angle_gamma   90.00
#
_symmetry.space_group_name_H-M   'P 1'
#
loop_
_entity.id
_entity.type
_entity.pdbx_description
1 polymer ?
#
loop_
_entity_poly.entity_id
_entity_poly.type
_entity_poly.pdbx_seq_one_letter_code
_entity_poly.pdbx_strand_id
1 'polypeptide(L)'
;MASSWSCGLCLFACLLLSQMLSHIRQVHSGDEDFQITCGISNCEKSYNKFDSFNRHVKNRHHVFLEIPATDINDVDISTALQFPKEQIDQETCSSCTLTGY
;
A
#
# COMPACT_ATOMS: atom_id res chain seq x y z
N MET A 1 -13.79 5.89 17.21
CA MET A 1 -13.11 4.66 16.75
C MET A 1 -12.42 5.02 15.45
N ALA A 2 -11.08 4.97 15.40
CA ALA A 2 -10.34 5.31 14.18
C ALA A 2 -10.43 4.11 13.23
N SER A 3 -11.14 4.26 12.12
CA SER A 3 -11.22 3.26 11.05
C SER A 3 -10.02 3.46 10.12
N SER A 4 -8.99 2.62 10.28
CA SER A 4 -7.83 2.55 9.39
C SER A 4 -8.08 1.60 8.22
N TRP A 5 -7.48 1.91 7.07
CA TRP A 5 -7.46 1.06 5.88
C TRP A 5 -6.20 0.19 5.89
N SER A 6 -6.35 -1.12 5.77
CA SER A 6 -5.23 -2.06 5.63
C SER A 6 -5.17 -2.64 4.22
N CYS A 7 -3.96 -2.84 3.70
CA CYS A 7 -3.74 -3.49 2.43
C CYS A 7 -4.02 -4.98 2.58
N GLY A 8 -4.71 -5.57 1.61
CA GLY A 8 -4.95 -7.03 1.57
C GLY A 8 -3.78 -7.84 1.02
N LEU A 9 -2.80 -7.17 0.41
CA LEU A 9 -1.65 -7.79 -0.28
C LEU A 9 -0.35 -7.71 0.53
N CYS A 10 -0.27 -6.80 1.50
CA CYS A 10 0.89 -6.60 2.35
C CYS A 10 0.51 -6.01 3.71
N LEU A 11 1.49 -5.87 4.62
CA LEU A 11 1.30 -5.36 5.99
C LEU A 11 1.13 -3.83 6.08
N PHE A 12 0.86 -3.15 4.96
CA PHE A 12 0.71 -1.70 4.92
C PHE A 12 -0.67 -1.25 5.40
N ALA A 13 -0.74 -0.20 6.21
CA ALA A 13 -1.99 0.41 6.66
C ALA A 13 -1.92 1.95 6.61
N CYS A 14 -3.07 2.58 6.38
CA CYS A 14 -3.21 4.03 6.23
C CYS A 14 -4.52 4.52 6.84
N LEU A 15 -4.57 5.81 7.16
CA LEU A 15 -5.80 6.45 7.66
C LEU A 15 -6.75 6.86 6.52
N LEU A 16 -6.23 6.97 5.29
CA LEU A 16 -6.98 7.43 4.12
C LEU A 16 -7.03 6.38 3.02
N LEU A 17 -8.19 6.25 2.39
CA LEU A 17 -8.40 5.35 1.25
C LEU A 17 -7.63 5.81 0.01
N SER A 18 -7.47 7.13 -0.18
CA SER A 18 -6.66 7.70 -1.27
C SER A 18 -5.20 7.26 -1.21
N GLN A 19 -4.61 7.23 0.00
CA GLN A 19 -3.25 6.76 0.22
C GLN A 19 -3.12 5.26 -0.05
N MET A 20 -4.10 4.47 0.39
CA MET A 20 -4.16 3.04 0.10
C MET A 20 -4.17 2.77 -1.42
N LEU A 21 -5.00 3.50 -2.17
CA LEU A 21 -5.06 3.37 -3.63
C LEU A 21 -3.72 3.73 -4.30
N SER A 22 -3.06 4.79 -3.83
CA SER A 22 -1.74 5.18 -4.35
C SER A 22 -0.69 4.10 -4.06
N HIS A 23 -0.68 3.56 -2.85
CA HIS A 23 0.21 2.47 -2.44
C HIS A 23 0.03 1.23 -3.35
N ILE A 24 -1.20 0.77 -3.55
CA ILE A 24 -1.46 -0.40 -4.41
C ILE A 24 -1.03 -0.14 -5.85
N ARG A 25 -1.25 1.09 -6.36
CA ARG A 25 -0.78 1.50 -7.69
C ARG A 25 0.75 1.51 -7.82
N GLN A 26 1.50 1.83 -6.77
CA GLN A 26 2.95 1.95 -6.87
C GLN A 26 3.67 0.62 -6.57
N VAL A 27 3.15 -0.14 -5.62
CA VAL A 27 3.79 -1.35 -5.11
C VAL A 27 3.31 -2.59 -5.85
N HIS A 28 2.01 -2.69 -6.12
CA HIS A 28 1.37 -3.91 -6.62
C HIS A 28 0.86 -3.81 -8.07
N SER A 29 1.09 -2.69 -8.76
CA SER A 29 0.63 -2.54 -10.16
C SER A 29 1.34 -3.48 -11.15
N GLY A 30 2.55 -3.91 -10.81
CA GLY A 30 3.38 -4.78 -11.64
C GLY A 30 3.30 -6.25 -11.28
N ASP A 31 2.50 -6.63 -10.29
CA ASP A 31 2.35 -8.01 -9.85
C ASP A 31 1.56 -8.82 -10.89
N GLU A 32 2.12 -9.95 -11.29
CA GLU A 32 1.53 -10.86 -12.29
C GLU A 32 0.29 -11.61 -11.77
N ASP A 33 0.23 -11.86 -10.46
CA ASP A 33 -0.92 -12.47 -9.76
C ASP A 33 -1.73 -11.43 -8.97
N PHE A 34 -1.79 -10.18 -9.45
CA PHE A 34 -2.55 -9.14 -8.76
C PHE A 34 -4.04 -9.49 -8.68
N GLN A 35 -4.51 -9.86 -7.49
CA GLN A 35 -5.93 -10.07 -7.20
C GLN A 35 -6.35 -9.29 -5.95
N ILE A 36 -7.33 -8.40 -6.11
CA ILE A 36 -7.87 -7.60 -5.00
C ILE A 36 -9.38 -7.72 -4.93
N THR A 37 -9.88 -7.90 -3.71
CA THR A 37 -11.32 -7.93 -3.43
C THR A 37 -11.72 -6.62 -2.75
N CYS A 38 -12.68 -5.91 -3.34
CA CYS A 38 -13.34 -4.81 -2.66
C CYS A 38 -14.11 -5.40 -1.48
N GLY A 39 -13.91 -4.85 -0.28
CA GLY A 39 -14.66 -5.18 0.95
C GLY A 39 -15.41 -3.98 1.53
N ILE A 40 -15.58 -2.92 0.72
CA ILE A 40 -16.12 -1.63 1.17
C ILE A 40 -17.65 -1.68 1.11
N SER A 41 -18.33 -1.41 2.23
CA SER A 41 -19.80 -1.24 2.28
C SER A 41 -20.58 -2.41 1.67
N ASN A 42 -20.24 -3.66 2.04
CA ASN A 42 -20.79 -4.90 1.47
C ASN A 42 -20.58 -5.05 -0.03
N CYS A 43 -19.54 -4.43 -0.59
CA CYS A 43 -19.06 -4.81 -1.90
C CYS A 43 -18.16 -6.04 -1.74
N GLU A 44 -18.33 -7.05 -2.60
CA GLU A 44 -17.51 -8.27 -2.66
C GLU A 44 -16.94 -8.46 -4.07
N LYS A 45 -16.72 -7.36 -4.80
CA LYS A 45 -16.24 -7.40 -6.18
C LYS A 45 -14.73 -7.62 -6.20
N SER A 46 -14.31 -8.70 -6.83
CA SER A 46 -12.90 -9.01 -7.10
C SER A 46 -12.45 -8.46 -8.45
N TYR A 47 -11.18 -8.05 -8.50
CA TYR A 47 -10.54 -7.49 -9.68
C TYR A 47 -9.12 -8.04 -9.80
N ASN A 48 -8.72 -8.29 -11.04
CA ASN A 48 -7.37 -8.73 -11.40
C ASN A 48 -6.48 -7.59 -11.94
N LYS A 49 -7.00 -6.35 -11.97
CA LYS A 49 -6.29 -5.18 -12.48
C LYS A 49 -6.57 -3.98 -11.59
N PHE A 50 -5.50 -3.29 -11.21
CA PHE A 50 -5.61 -2.08 -10.39
C PHE A 50 -6.51 -1.02 -11.04
N ASP A 51 -6.39 -0.77 -12.34
CA ASP A 51 -7.16 0.29 -13.00
C ASP A 51 -8.68 0.07 -12.91
N SER A 52 -9.10 -1.19 -13.06
CA SER A 52 -10.51 -1.58 -12.93
C SER A 52 -11.01 -1.41 -11.51
N PHE A 53 -10.22 -1.81 -10.52
CA PHE A 53 -10.52 -1.61 -9.11
C PHE A 53 -10.61 -0.11 -8.76
N ASN A 54 -9.62 0.69 -9.18
CA ASN A 54 -9.58 2.13 -8.95
C ASN A 54 -10.79 2.85 -9.54
N ARG A 55 -11.19 2.51 -10.78
CA ARG A 55 -12.40 3.06 -11.40
C ARG A 55 -13.66 2.65 -10.62
N HIS A 56 -13.72 1.41 -10.15
CA HIS A 56 -14.82 0.93 -9.33
C HIS A 56 -14.94 1.72 -8.01
N VAL A 57 -13.84 1.88 -7.28
CA VAL A 57 -13.80 2.64 -6.02
C VAL A 57 -14.18 4.10 -6.25
N LYS A 58 -13.63 4.75 -7.29
CA LYS A 58 -13.99 6.13 -7.63
C LYS A 58 -15.48 6.31 -7.97
N ASN A 59 -16.12 5.36 -8.63
CA ASN A 59 -17.54 5.51 -8.98
C ASN A 59 -18.48 5.08 -7.88
N ARG A 60 -18.18 4.00 -7.15
CA ARG A 60 -19.09 3.38 -6.17
C ARG A 60 -18.80 3.79 -4.73
N HIS A 61 -17.57 4.21 -4.45
CA HIS A 61 -17.07 4.51 -3.11
C HIS A 61 -16.40 5.90 -3.05
N HIS A 62 -16.80 6.84 -3.91
CA HIS A 62 -16.27 8.23 -3.89
C HIS A 62 -16.43 8.90 -2.53
N VAL A 63 -17.51 8.60 -1.81
CA VAL A 63 -17.79 9.11 -0.47
C VAL A 63 -16.64 8.84 0.52
N PHE A 64 -15.90 7.74 0.34
CA PHE A 64 -14.74 7.39 1.17
C PHE A 64 -13.42 8.03 0.69
N LEU A 65 -13.43 8.65 -0.50
CA LEU A 65 -12.31 9.40 -1.06
C LEU A 65 -12.39 10.90 -0.75
N GLU A 66 -13.58 11.39 -0.43
CA GLU A 66 -13.81 12.78 -0.06
C GLU A 66 -13.34 13.02 1.38
N ILE A 67 -12.11 13.50 1.51
CA ILE A 67 -11.71 14.22 2.72
C ILE A 67 -12.52 15.52 2.68
N PRO A 68 -13.34 15.86 3.70
CA PRO A 68 -13.87 17.21 3.78
C PRO A 68 -12.67 18.15 3.84
N ALA A 69 -12.47 18.92 2.78
CA ALA A 69 -11.47 19.96 2.71
C ALA A 69 -11.88 21.11 3.65
N THR A 70 -11.91 20.84 4.95
CA THR A 70 -11.86 21.90 5.95
C THR A 70 -10.40 22.30 6.05
N ASP A 71 -10.04 23.32 5.26
CA ASP A 71 -8.92 24.23 5.44
C ASP A 71 -7.80 23.70 6.34
N ILE A 72 -6.94 22.82 5.81
CA ILE A 72 -5.63 22.58 6.40
C ILE A 72 -4.61 23.23 5.48
N ASN A 73 -4.42 24.53 5.71
CA ASN A 73 -3.13 25.16 5.48
C ASN A 73 -2.08 24.33 6.25
N ASP A 74 -1.03 23.92 5.56
CA ASP A 74 0.13 23.19 6.10
C ASP A 74 -0.06 21.67 6.33
N VAL A 75 -0.15 20.90 5.24
CA VAL A 75 0.45 19.56 5.24
C VAL A 75 1.47 19.53 4.10
N ASP A 76 2.73 19.77 4.45
CA ASP A 76 3.87 19.41 3.62
C ASP A 76 3.84 17.90 3.36
N ILE A 77 3.23 17.50 2.23
CA ILE A 77 3.29 16.13 1.74
C ILE A 77 4.59 15.98 0.93
N SER A 78 5.72 16.23 1.59
CA SER A 78 7.04 15.76 1.14
C SER A 78 7.48 14.53 1.94
N THR A 79 6.73 14.11 2.97
CA THR A 79 7.18 13.09 3.94
C THR A 79 6.32 11.82 3.99
N ALA A 80 5.64 11.45 2.90
CA ALA A 80 5.04 10.12 2.79
C ALA A 80 5.63 9.36 1.61
N LEU A 81 6.41 8.32 1.95
CA LEU A 81 6.88 7.22 1.10
C LEU A 81 8.25 7.40 0.41
N GLN A 82 9.27 7.83 1.15
CA GLN A 82 10.61 7.28 0.95
C GLN A 82 10.70 5.99 1.80
N PHE A 83 10.11 4.90 1.33
CA PHE A 83 10.50 3.58 1.83
C PHE A 83 11.71 3.13 1.01
N PRO A 84 12.92 3.03 1.60
CA PRO A 84 14.08 2.50 0.91
C PRO A 84 13.78 1.08 0.45
N LYS A 85 13.99 0.84 -0.84
CA LYS A 85 13.95 -0.47 -1.47
C LYS A 85 15.00 -1.35 -0.79
N GLU A 86 14.53 -2.45 -0.24
CA GLU A 86 15.20 -3.73 -0.06
C GLU A 86 16.64 -3.82 -0.61
N GLN A 87 17.61 -3.98 0.30
CA GLN A 87 18.89 -4.63 0.00
C GLN A 87 18.99 -5.81 0.97
N ILE A 88 18.47 -6.94 0.52
CA ILE A 88 18.94 -8.24 0.99
C ILE A 88 20.31 -8.40 0.32
N ASP A 89 21.39 -8.11 1.04
CA ASP A 89 22.69 -8.65 0.68
C ASP A 89 22.96 -9.91 1.50
N GLN A 90 23.15 -10.99 0.75
CA GLN A 90 23.54 -12.29 1.25
C GLN A 90 25.01 -12.21 1.66
N GLU A 91 25.28 -12.09 2.96
CA GLU A 91 26.60 -12.43 3.48
C GLU A 91 26.72 -13.96 3.61
N THR A 92 26.97 -14.63 2.47
CA THR A 92 27.80 -15.83 2.50
C THR A 92 29.23 -15.41 2.83
N CYS A 93 29.63 -15.49 4.09
CA CYS A 93 31.04 -15.51 4.46
C CYS A 93 31.40 -16.90 5.01
N SER A 94 31.64 -17.80 4.06
CA SER A 94 32.54 -18.92 4.27
C SER A 94 33.94 -18.37 4.59
N SER A 95 34.58 -18.95 5.60
CA SER A 95 36.03 -18.92 5.90
C SER A 95 36.48 -17.86 6.91
N CYS A 96 36.80 -18.32 8.13
CA CYS A 96 37.99 -17.89 8.87
C CYS A 96 38.40 -19.00 9.84
N THR A 97 39.34 -19.82 9.38
CA THR A 97 40.37 -20.46 10.20
C THR A 97 41.05 -19.46 11.14
N LEU A 98 41.35 -19.86 12.39
CA LEU A 98 42.72 -19.95 12.97
C LEU A 98 42.73 -19.95 14.52
N THR A 99 43.19 -21.08 15.07
CA THR A 99 44.28 -21.24 16.06
C THR A 99 44.12 -20.84 17.54
N GLY A 100 44.55 -21.78 18.40
CA GLY A 100 45.19 -21.54 19.71
C GLY A 100 44.27 -21.91 20.86
N TYR A 101 44.58 -22.84 21.75
CA TYR A 101 45.85 -23.35 22.27
C TYR A 101 45.56 -24.66 23.02
#